data_AF-A0A0F8W839-F1
#
_entry.id   AF-A0A0F8W839-F1
#
_cell.length_a   1.000
_cell.length_b   1.000
_cell.length_c   1.000
_cell.angle_alpha   90.00
_cell.angle_beta   90.00
_cell.angle_gamma   90.00
#
_symmetry.space_group_name_H-M   'P 1'
#
loop_
_entity.id
_entity.type
_entity.pdbx_description
1 polymer ?
#
loop_
_entity_poly.entity_id
_entity_poly.type
_entity_poly.pdbx_seq_one_letter_code
_entity_poly.pdbx_strand_id
1 'polypeptide(L)'
;EWQHVTEARESANKAAQLQGAIDQSGTASMMIDRDLKITYFNKATLTLMQQHEATFAMTWPGFRATEDFLMGNCIDSFHANPAHQRKILGDINNIAYTNPK
;
A
#
# COMPACT_ATOMS: atom_id res chain seq x y z
N GLU A 1 -33.54 -10.88 4.65
CA GLU A 1 -32.61 -10.94 5.81
C GLU A 1 -31.49 -11.96 5.58
N TRP A 2 -31.78 -13.26 5.42
CA TRP A 2 -30.75 -14.30 5.22
C TRP A 2 -29.86 -14.12 3.98
N GLN A 3 -30.41 -13.70 2.84
CA GLN A 3 -29.64 -13.44 1.61
C GLN A 3 -28.54 -12.38 1.83
N HIS A 4 -28.86 -11.33 2.59
CA HIS A 4 -27.93 -10.23 2.86
C HIS A 4 -26.77 -10.67 3.77
N VAL A 5 -27.01 -11.64 4.67
CA VAL A 5 -25.97 -12.22 5.53
C VAL A 5 -25.08 -13.19 4.75
N THR A 6 -25.66 -13.99 3.86
CA THR A 6 -24.91 -14.91 2.98
C THR A 6 -23.98 -14.14 2.04
N GLU A 7 -24.49 -13.11 1.36
CA GLU A 7 -23.70 -12.27 0.45
C GLU A 7 -22.55 -11.54 1.17
N ALA A 8 -22.83 -10.98 2.36
CA ALA A 8 -21.80 -10.33 3.16
C ALA A 8 -20.68 -11.31 3.58
N ARG A 9 -21.05 -12.56 3.92
CA ARG A 9 -20.10 -13.60 4.32
C ARG A 9 -19.27 -14.11 3.14
N GLU A 10 -19.88 -14.27 1.96
CA GLU A 10 -19.17 -14.62 0.74
C GLU A 10 -18.16 -13.53 0.34
N SER A 11 -18.57 -12.27 0.40
CA SER A 11 -17.69 -11.13 0.13
C SER A 11 -16.50 -11.08 1.10
N ALA A 12 -16.76 -11.29 2.40
CA ALA A 12 -15.72 -11.35 3.42
C ALA A 12 -14.73 -12.51 3.18
N ASN A 13 -15.23 -13.70 2.81
CA ASN A 13 -14.38 -14.84 2.48
C ASN A 13 -13.49 -14.55 1.27
N LYS A 14 -14.05 -13.94 0.21
CA LYS A 14 -13.30 -13.58 -0.99
C LYS A 14 -12.25 -12.52 -0.69
N ALA A 15 -12.57 -11.52 0.13
CA ALA A 15 -11.60 -10.53 0.60
C ALA A 15 -10.44 -11.18 1.37
N ALA A 16 -10.73 -12.11 2.29
CA ALA A 16 -9.71 -12.84 3.02
C ALA A 16 -8.81 -13.69 2.11
N GLN A 17 -9.38 -14.35 1.10
CA GLN A 17 -8.62 -15.11 0.10
C GLN A 17 -7.69 -14.21 -0.72
N LEU A 18 -8.17 -13.05 -1.19
CA LEU A 18 -7.37 -12.09 -1.93
C LEU A 18 -6.26 -11.50 -1.04
N GLN A 19 -6.58 -11.16 0.20
CA GLN A 19 -5.59 -10.67 1.16
C GLN A 19 -4.48 -11.71 1.36
N GLY A 20 -4.85 -12.97 1.62
CA GLY A 20 -3.88 -14.05 1.76
C GLY A 20 -3.00 -14.26 0.52
N ALA A 21 -3.56 -14.07 -0.70
CA ALA A 21 -2.79 -14.13 -1.93
C ALA A 21 -1.77 -12.99 -2.06
N ILE A 22 -2.13 -11.76 -1.67
CA ILE A 22 -1.22 -10.61 -1.68
C ILE A 22 -0.15 -10.76 -0.59
N ASP A 23 -0.53 -11.24 0.60
CA ASP A 23 0.38 -11.47 1.73
C ASP A 23 1.50 -12.45 1.35
N GLN A 24 1.16 -13.51 0.61
CA GLN A 24 2.08 -14.56 0.18
C GLN A 24 2.76 -14.27 -1.17
N SER A 25 2.32 -13.24 -1.89
CA SER A 25 2.92 -12.87 -3.17
C SER A 25 4.39 -12.48 -2.98
N GLY A 26 5.25 -12.96 -3.89
CA GLY A 26 6.65 -12.55 -3.96
C GLY A 26 6.85 -11.13 -4.50
N THR A 27 5.80 -10.49 -5.02
CA THR A 27 5.85 -9.11 -5.52
C THR A 27 5.60 -8.13 -4.39
N ALA A 28 6.53 -7.19 -4.18
CA ALA A 28 6.36 -6.10 -3.23
C ALA A 28 5.09 -5.27 -3.57
N SER A 29 4.16 -5.22 -2.62
CA SER A 29 2.92 -4.45 -2.69
C SER A 29 2.73 -3.62 -1.43
N MET A 30 2.29 -2.37 -1.60
CA MET A 30 1.96 -1.43 -0.53
C MET A 30 0.68 -0.68 -0.92
N MET A 31 -0.18 -0.40 0.05
CA MET A 31 -1.39 0.40 -0.13
C MET A 31 -1.37 1.61 0.79
N ILE A 32 -2.01 2.67 0.32
CA ILE A 32 -2.16 3.93 1.04
C ILE A 32 -3.62 4.38 1.02
N ASP A 33 -4.01 5.18 2.01
CA ASP A 33 -5.30 5.88 2.00
C ASP A 33 -5.25 7.18 1.17
N ARG A 34 -6.35 7.95 1.17
CA ARG A 34 -6.45 9.22 0.43
C ARG A 34 -5.60 10.34 1.05
N ASP A 35 -5.16 10.20 2.30
CA ASP A 35 -4.20 11.08 2.95
C ASP A 35 -2.74 10.66 2.67
N LEU A 36 -2.58 9.61 1.86
CA LEU A 36 -1.32 8.97 1.48
C LEU A 36 -0.58 8.32 2.66
N LYS A 37 -1.32 7.92 3.70
CA LYS A 37 -0.78 7.12 4.80
C LYS A 37 -0.77 5.66 4.43
N ILE A 38 0.31 4.97 4.74
CA ILE A 38 0.46 3.53 4.51
C ILE A 38 -0.55 2.78 5.37
N THR A 39 -1.43 2.02 4.74
CA THR A 39 -2.46 1.22 5.41
C THR A 39 -2.19 -0.28 5.33
N TYR A 40 -1.31 -0.70 4.42
CA TYR A 40 -0.91 -2.09 4.25
C TYR A 40 0.40 -2.19 3.46
N PHE A 41 1.19 -3.22 3.76
CA PHE A 41 2.27 -3.71 2.91
C PHE A 41 2.47 -5.21 3.15
N ASN A 42 2.88 -5.94 2.11
CA ASN A 42 3.16 -7.37 2.26
C ASN A 42 4.61 -7.65 2.72
N LYS A 43 4.89 -8.92 3.04
CA LYS A 43 6.22 -9.36 3.48
C LYS A 43 7.32 -9.07 2.45
N ALA A 44 7.01 -9.18 1.16
CA ALA A 44 7.95 -8.89 0.08
C ALA A 44 8.37 -7.41 0.08
N THR A 45 7.44 -6.49 0.33
CA THR A 45 7.75 -5.05 0.50
C THR A 45 8.68 -4.81 1.67
N LEU A 46 8.36 -5.37 2.85
CA LEU A 46 9.21 -5.18 4.04
C LEU A 46 10.62 -5.72 3.81
N THR A 47 10.72 -6.92 3.22
CA THR A 47 12.01 -7.54 2.87
C THR A 47 12.83 -6.65 1.92
N LEU A 48 12.20 -6.13 0.86
CA LEU A 48 12.84 -5.24 -0.10
C LEU A 48 13.32 -3.95 0.57
N MET A 49 12.48 -3.36 1.42
CA MET A 49 12.83 -2.13 2.14
C MET A 49 14.00 -2.35 3.10
N GLN A 50 14.02 -3.48 3.81
CA GLN A 50 15.11 -3.85 4.72
C GLN A 50 16.42 -4.09 3.97
N GLN A 51 16.37 -4.81 2.84
CA GLN A 51 17.53 -5.05 1.99
C GLN A 51 18.18 -3.75 1.50
N HIS A 52 17.37 -2.71 1.28
CA HIS A 52 17.81 -1.42 0.75
C HIS A 52 17.76 -0.28 1.77
N GLU A 53 17.62 -0.57 3.07
CA GLU A 53 17.42 0.44 4.11
C GLU A 53 18.54 1.48 4.12
N ALA A 54 19.80 1.03 4.03
CA ALA A 54 20.96 1.93 3.98
C ALA A 54 20.89 2.89 2.79
N THR A 55 20.50 2.39 1.61
CA THR A 55 20.33 3.21 0.41
C THR A 55 19.21 4.22 0.58
N PHE A 56 18.06 3.81 1.14
CA PHE A 56 16.96 4.72 1.41
C PHE A 56 17.32 5.77 2.46
N ALA A 57 18.04 5.41 3.51
CA ALA A 57 18.49 6.33 4.55
C ALA A 57 19.47 7.40 4.03
N MET A 58 20.17 7.15 2.92
CA MET A 58 20.98 8.18 2.26
C MET A 58 20.12 9.28 1.61
N THR A 59 18.95 8.92 1.08
CA THR A 59 18.02 9.87 0.44
C THR A 59 17.04 10.49 1.43
N TRP A 60 16.59 9.69 2.40
CA TRP A 60 15.64 10.07 3.44
C TRP A 60 16.27 9.84 4.81
N PRO A 61 17.03 10.82 5.34
CA PRO A 61 17.69 10.69 6.63
C PRO A 61 16.71 10.30 7.73
N GLY A 62 17.01 9.21 8.44
CA GLY A 62 16.14 8.65 9.47
C GLY A 62 15.14 7.60 9.00
N PHE A 63 15.14 7.23 7.71
CA PHE A 63 14.39 6.07 7.22
C PHE A 63 14.74 4.79 8.00
N ARG A 64 13.73 4.00 8.33
CA ARG A 64 13.84 2.68 8.95
C ARG A 64 12.91 1.71 8.22
N ALA A 65 13.38 0.52 7.91
CA ALA A 65 12.54 -0.50 7.28
C ALA A 65 11.90 -1.42 8.34
N THR A 66 11.22 -0.81 9.30
CA THR A 66 10.51 -1.50 10.38
C THR A 66 9.00 -1.32 10.21
N GLU A 67 8.22 -2.28 10.68
CA GLU A 67 6.76 -2.24 10.50
C GLU A 67 6.13 -1.03 11.20
N ASP A 68 6.59 -0.71 12.40
CA ASP A 68 6.14 0.43 13.21
C ASP A 68 6.51 1.78 12.60
N PHE A 69 7.65 1.86 11.90
CA PHE A 69 8.02 3.06 11.16
C PHE A 69 7.20 3.20 9.88
N LEU A 70 6.92 2.12 9.16
CA LEU A 70 6.23 2.21 7.86
C LEU A 70 4.72 2.39 8.03
N MET A 71 4.09 1.62 8.92
CA MET A 71 2.64 1.61 9.05
C MET A 71 2.10 2.95 9.54
N GLY A 72 1.07 3.49 8.85
CA GLY A 72 0.46 4.77 9.16
C GLY A 72 1.28 6.01 8.77
N ASN A 73 2.55 5.83 8.39
CA ASN A 73 3.39 6.93 7.95
C ASN A 73 2.94 7.45 6.57
N CYS A 74 3.01 8.77 6.39
CA CYS A 74 2.65 9.40 5.13
C CYS A 74 3.81 9.31 4.14
N ILE A 75 3.54 8.87 2.90
CA ILE A 75 4.58 8.73 1.88
C ILE A 75 5.13 10.07 1.38
N ASP A 76 4.53 11.20 1.74
CA ASP A 76 5.05 12.54 1.44
C ASP A 76 6.52 12.68 1.87
N SER A 77 6.88 12.13 3.03
CA SER A 77 8.25 12.15 3.55
C SER A 77 9.28 11.43 2.66
N PHE A 78 8.81 10.63 1.70
CA PHE A 78 9.64 9.88 0.76
C PHE A 78 9.64 10.47 -0.67
N HIS A 79 9.00 11.64 -0.88
CA HIS A 79 8.98 12.32 -2.17
C HIS A 79 9.67 13.68 -2.08
N ALA A 80 10.55 13.99 -3.05
CA ALA A 80 11.26 15.27 -3.08
C ALA A 80 10.31 16.48 -3.19
N ASN A 81 9.16 16.31 -3.84
CA ASN A 81 8.09 17.31 -3.90
C ASN A 81 6.74 16.65 -3.59
N PRO A 82 6.30 16.65 -2.32
CA PRO A 82 5.04 16.03 -1.92
C PRO A 82 3.82 16.61 -2.63
N ALA A 83 3.79 17.94 -2.85
CA ALA A 83 2.67 18.60 -3.53
C ALA A 83 2.49 18.11 -4.97
N HIS A 84 3.59 17.81 -5.66
CA HIS A 84 3.54 17.20 -6.99
C HIS A 84 2.92 15.80 -6.94
N GLN A 85 3.37 14.94 -6.02
CA GLN A 85 2.83 13.59 -5.89
C GLN A 85 1.35 13.58 -5.51
N ARG A 86 0.95 14.48 -4.60
CA ARG A 86 -0.46 14.67 -4.22
C ARG A 86 -1.32 15.11 -5.40
N LYS A 87 -0.81 15.97 -6.28
CA LYS A 87 -1.53 16.36 -7.50
C LYS A 87 -1.75 15.17 -8.42
N ILE A 88 -0.73 14.31 -8.61
CA ILE A 88 -0.83 13.12 -9.45
C ILE A 88 -1.83 12.12 -8.85
N LEU A 89 -1.65 11.74 -7.59
CA LEU A 89 -2.46 10.69 -6.93
C LEU A 89 -3.87 11.17 -6.53
N GLY A 90 -4.08 12.48 -6.42
CA GLY A 90 -5.38 13.07 -6.11
C GLY A 90 -6.39 12.93 -7.25
N ASP A 91 -5.92 12.94 -8.49
CA ASP A 91 -6.75 12.76 -9.69
C ASP A 91 -6.93 11.26 -9.98
N ILE A 92 -8.20 10.81 -9.92
CA ILE A 92 -8.56 9.42 -10.14
C ILE A 92 -8.19 8.93 -11.55
N ASN A 93 -8.13 9.83 -12.53
CA ASN A 93 -7.76 9.48 -13.91
C ASN A 93 -6.29 9.07 -14.04
N ASN A 94 -5.44 9.44 -13.08
CA ASN A 94 -4.02 9.06 -13.07
C ASN A 94 -3.75 7.72 -12.38
N ILE A 95 -4.73 7.17 -11.64
CA ILE A 95 -4.57 5.97 -10.82
C ILE A 95 -5.57 4.87 -11.16
N ALA A 96 -6.66 5.19 -11.85
CA ALA A 96 -7.66 4.19 -12.23
C ALA A 96 -7.13 3.32 -13.37
N TYR A 97 -7.04 2.02 -13.11
CA TYR A 97 -7.04 1.04 -14.19
C TYR A 97 -8.43 1.05 -14.85
N THR A 98 -8.56 1.71 -15.99
CA THR A 98 -9.73 1.56 -16.84
C THR A 98 -9.58 0.27 -17.63
N ASN A 99 -10.47 -0.70 -17.39
CA ASN A 99 -10.57 -1.90 -18.22
C ASN A 99 -10.75 -1.44 -19.68
N PRO A 100 -9.83 -1.75 -20.62
CA PRO A 100 -10.14 -1.57 -22.03
C PRO A 100 -11.33 -2.50 -22.34
N LYS A 101 -12.40 -1.91 -22.87
CA LYS A 101 -13.56 -2.66 -23.33
C LYS A 101 -13.18 -3.65 -24.42
#